data_AF-V9F940-F1
#
_entry.id   AF-V9F940-F1
#
_cell.length_a   1.000
_cell.length_b   1.000
_cell.length_c   1.000
_cell.angle_alpha   90.00
_cell.angle_beta   90.00
_cell.angle_gamma   90.00
#
_symmetry.space_group_name_H-M   'P 1'
#
loop_
_entity.id
_entity.type
_entity.pdbx_description
1 polymer ?
#
loop_
_entity_poly.entity_id
_entity_poly.type
_entity_poly.pdbx_seq_one_letter_code
_entity_poly.pdbx_strand_id
1 'polypeptide(L)'
;MKKGADTNRDSWFWWLVFRTVAVAPPQSAEKGALSILYAAAAEGVKGGDYYGPKYLECYGSPIREEPSTLSKSETAAVKLWEFSEKLTHLKFEVVK
;
A
#
# COMPACT_ATOMS: atom_id res chain seq x y z
N MET A 1 -14.39 -2.04 16.95
CA MET A 1 -14.00 -3.38 16.46
C MET A 1 -14.57 -3.58 15.06
N LYS A 2 -13.75 -3.42 14.01
CA LYS A 2 -14.12 -3.95 12.69
C LYS A 2 -13.96 -5.46 12.80
N LYS A 3 -15.04 -6.23 12.59
CA LYS A 3 -14.97 -7.69 12.47
C LYS A 3 -13.86 -7.97 11.45
N GLY A 4 -12.76 -8.58 11.89
CA GLY A 4 -11.81 -9.18 10.97
C GLY A 4 -12.59 -10.13 10.08
N ALA A 5 -12.22 -10.22 8.80
CA ALA A 5 -12.85 -11.17 7.91
C ALA A 5 -12.66 -12.57 8.50
N ASP A 6 -13.71 -13.11 9.14
CA ASP A 6 -13.86 -14.54 9.37
C ASP A 6 -13.99 -15.16 7.98
N THR A 7 -12.86 -15.34 7.29
CA THR A 7 -12.80 -16.10 6.06
C THR A 7 -13.03 -17.53 6.49
N ASN A 8 -14.31 -17.92 6.52
CA ASN A 8 -14.73 -19.28 6.79
C ASN A 8 -13.93 -20.20 5.84
N ARG A 9 -13.01 -20.98 6.42
CA ARG A 9 -12.07 -21.86 5.71
C ARG A 9 -12.81 -22.88 4.82
N ASP A 10 -14.09 -23.10 5.10
CA ASP A 10 -14.99 -24.01 4.39
C ASP A 10 -15.99 -23.29 3.46
N SER A 11 -15.78 -22.00 3.17
CA SER A 11 -16.61 -21.28 2.20
C SER A 11 -16.23 -21.66 0.77
N TRP A 12 -16.99 -22.59 0.19
CA TRP A 12 -16.91 -22.95 -1.23
C TRP A 12 -16.98 -21.73 -2.17
N PHE A 13 -17.70 -20.68 -1.74
CA PHE A 13 -17.78 -19.40 -2.46
C PHE A 13 -16.43 -18.71 -2.52
N TRP A 14 -15.74 -18.54 -1.38
CA TRP A 14 -14.40 -17.95 -1.35
C TRP A 14 -13.38 -18.84 -2.07
N TRP A 15 -13.48 -20.17 -1.97
CA TRP A 15 -12.65 -21.08 -2.75
C TRP A 15 -12.80 -20.87 -4.26
N LEU A 16 -14.04 -20.73 -4.75
CA LEU A 16 -14.32 -20.46 -6.17
C LEU A 16 -13.79 -19.09 -6.59
N VAL A 17 -13.99 -18.06 -5.77
CA VAL A 17 -13.47 -16.70 -6.02
C VAL A 17 -11.94 -16.70 -6.10
N PHE A 18 -11.22 -17.29 -5.14
CA PHE A 18 -9.76 -17.33 -5.18
C PHE A 18 -9.22 -18.17 -6.35
N ARG A 19 -9.88 -19.30 -6.68
CA ARG A 19 -9.46 -20.14 -7.80
C ARG A 19 -9.67 -19.46 -9.15
N THR A 20 -10.67 -18.60 -9.29
CA THR A 20 -10.93 -17.84 -10.53
C THR A 20 -10.02 -16.62 -10.66
N VAL A 21 -9.82 -15.85 -9.59
CA VAL A 21 -8.90 -14.69 -9.59
C VAL A 21 -7.45 -15.14 -9.84
N ALA A 22 -7.03 -16.30 -9.32
CA ALA A 22 -5.68 -16.83 -9.52
C ALA A 22 -5.36 -17.21 -10.99
N VAL A 23 -6.38 -17.36 -11.84
CA VAL A 23 -6.21 -17.67 -13.28
C VAL A 23 -6.06 -16.40 -14.11
N ALA A 24 -6.37 -15.21 -13.56
CA ALA A 24 -6.10 -13.96 -14.23
C ALA A 24 -4.58 -13.76 -14.40
N PRO A 25 -4.11 -13.39 -15.59
CA PRO A 25 -2.69 -13.20 -15.82
C PRO A 25 -2.15 -12.06 -14.94
N PRO A 26 -1.03 -12.26 -14.23
CA PRO A 26 -0.42 -11.19 -13.45
C PRO A 26 0.04 -10.06 -14.38
N GLN A 27 0.05 -8.84 -13.86
CA GLN A 27 0.65 -7.72 -14.59
C GLN A 27 2.16 -7.93 -14.76
N SER A 28 2.71 -7.42 -15.86
CA SER A 28 4.15 -7.45 -16.08
C SER A 28 4.89 -6.57 -15.07
N ALA A 29 6.17 -6.87 -14.82
CA ALA A 29 6.98 -6.11 -13.89
C ALA A 29 7.09 -4.63 -14.29
N GLU A 30 7.18 -4.35 -15.59
CA GLU A 30 7.24 -2.98 -16.13
C GLU A 30 5.97 -2.20 -15.81
N LYS A 31 4.80 -2.83 -15.92
CA LYS A 31 3.52 -2.20 -15.56
C LYS A 31 3.39 -1.98 -14.06
N GLY A 32 3.79 -2.96 -13.26
CA GLY A 32 3.78 -2.83 -11.79
C GLY A 32 4.71 -1.73 -11.27
N ALA A 33 5.80 -1.45 -11.99
CA ALA A 33 6.76 -0.41 -11.62
C ALA A 33 6.29 1.03 -11.92
N LEU A 34 5.19 1.22 -12.67
CA LEU A 34 4.78 2.56 -13.11
C LEU A 34 4.51 3.51 -11.94
N SER A 35 3.86 3.06 -10.87
CA SER A 35 3.52 3.93 -9.73
C SER A 35 4.75 4.43 -8.98
N ILE A 36 5.75 3.57 -8.77
CA ILE A 36 7.00 3.96 -8.12
C ILE A 36 7.84 4.88 -9.02
N LEU A 37 7.90 4.61 -10.33
CA LEU A 37 8.58 5.49 -11.29
C LEU A 37 7.94 6.87 -11.33
N TYR A 38 6.60 6.93 -11.32
CA TYR A 38 5.87 8.18 -11.26
C TYR A 38 6.18 8.95 -9.98
N ALA A 39 6.06 8.32 -8.82
CA ALA A 39 6.35 8.97 -7.54
C ALA A 39 7.82 9.41 -7.40
N ALA A 40 8.75 8.73 -8.05
CA ALA A 40 10.17 9.06 -7.98
C ALA A 40 10.61 10.17 -8.94
N ALA A 41 9.97 10.30 -10.10
CA ALA A 41 10.52 11.09 -11.22
C ALA A 41 9.52 12.07 -11.87
N ALA A 42 8.22 11.96 -11.62
CA ALA A 42 7.25 12.86 -12.25
C ALA A 42 7.36 14.29 -11.70
N GLU A 43 7.18 15.26 -12.58
CA GLU A 43 7.13 16.68 -12.19
C GLU A 43 5.93 16.93 -11.27
N GLY A 44 6.12 17.78 -10.27
CA GLY A 44 5.06 18.20 -9.35
C GLY A 44 4.73 17.22 -8.22
N VAL A 45 5.42 16.08 -8.13
CA VAL A 45 5.32 15.18 -6.97
C VAL A 45 5.89 15.88 -5.73
N LYS A 46 5.17 15.79 -4.60
CA LYS A 46 5.58 16.38 -3.32
C LYS A 46 5.83 15.30 -2.29
N GLY A 47 6.71 15.60 -1.33
CA GLY A 47 6.90 14.77 -0.14
C GLY A 47 5.57 14.56 0.58
N GLY A 48 5.25 13.30 0.92
CA GLY A 48 3.98 12.92 1.55
C GLY A 48 2.85 12.59 0.57
N ASP A 49 3.03 12.76 -0.74
CA ASP A 49 2.07 12.28 -1.72
C ASP A 49 2.04 10.74 -1.78
N TYR A 50 0.88 10.19 -2.15
CA TYR A 50 0.65 8.76 -2.27
C TYR A 50 0.11 8.44 -3.67
N TYR A 51 0.78 7.55 -4.39
CA TYR A 51 0.46 7.21 -5.78
C TYR A 51 0.19 5.71 -5.94
N GLY A 52 -0.89 5.40 -6.65
CA GLY A 52 -1.32 4.04 -6.91
C GLY A 52 -1.96 3.90 -8.29
N PRO A 53 -2.24 2.67 -8.71
CA PRO A 53 -2.82 2.40 -10.02
C PRO A 53 -4.35 2.64 -9.99
N LYS A 54 -4.84 3.37 -11.00
CA LYS A 54 -6.23 3.89 -11.06
C LYS A 54 -7.37 2.90 -10.79
N TYR A 55 -7.21 1.62 -11.09
CA TYR A 55 -8.29 0.63 -11.05
C TYR A 55 -8.06 -0.40 -9.97
N LEU A 56 -8.98 -0.43 -8.99
CA LEU A 56 -9.02 -1.41 -7.90
C LEU A 56 -7.73 -1.45 -7.06
N GLU A 57 -6.93 -0.38 -7.05
CA GLU A 57 -5.59 -0.35 -6.43
C GLU A 57 -4.64 -1.43 -6.99
N CYS A 58 -4.99 -2.03 -8.14
CA CYS A 58 -4.27 -3.14 -8.76
C CYS A 58 -3.72 -2.80 -10.15
N TYR A 59 -4.44 -2.02 -10.96
CA TYR A 59 -4.16 -1.87 -12.40
C TYR A 59 -4.32 -0.45 -12.94
N GLY A 60 -3.68 -0.18 -14.07
CA GLY A 60 -3.82 1.07 -14.82
C GLY A 60 -2.68 2.06 -14.57
N SER A 61 -2.83 3.26 -15.13
CA SER A 61 -1.84 4.32 -15.00
C SER A 61 -1.77 4.85 -13.56
N PRO A 62 -0.59 5.33 -13.11
CA PRO A 62 -0.43 5.96 -11.81
C PRO A 62 -1.31 7.19 -11.68
N ILE A 63 -1.99 7.31 -10.55
CA ILE A 63 -2.72 8.51 -10.14
C ILE A 63 -2.37 8.83 -8.69
N ARG A 64 -2.58 10.09 -8.30
CA ARG A 64 -2.57 10.44 -6.88
C ARG A 64 -3.79 9.80 -6.22
N GLU A 65 -3.55 9.06 -5.16
CA GLU A 65 -4.60 8.38 -4.39
C GLU A 65 -4.71 8.98 -2.98
N GLU A 66 -5.85 8.73 -2.36
CA GLU A 66 -6.04 9.05 -0.95
C GLU A 66 -5.75 7.81 -0.11
N PRO A 67 -4.70 7.83 0.74
CA PRO A 67 -4.36 6.67 1.54
C PRO A 67 -5.42 6.43 2.62
N SER A 68 -5.38 5.23 3.21
CA SER A 68 -6.31 4.85 4.27
C SER A 68 -6.33 5.85 5.43
N THR A 69 -7.48 5.99 6.09
CA THR A 69 -7.61 6.90 7.26
C THR A 69 -6.60 6.58 8.36
N LEU A 70 -6.27 5.31 8.56
CA LEU A 70 -5.30 4.89 9.58
C LEU A 70 -3.87 5.34 9.22
N SER A 71 -3.51 5.29 7.94
CA SER A 71 -2.22 5.75 7.43
C SER A 71 -2.00 7.26 7.64
N LYS A 72 -3.09 8.03 7.79
CA LYS A 72 -3.06 9.46 8.08
C LYS A 72 -2.95 9.79 9.57
N SER A 73 -2.93 8.79 10.46
CA SER A 73 -2.86 9.02 11.90
C SER A 73 -1.43 9.39 12.34
N GLU A 74 -1.22 10.67 12.63
CA GLU A 74 0.08 11.17 13.14
C GLU A 74 0.47 10.51 14.46
N THR A 75 -0.50 10.29 15.36
CA THR A 75 -0.25 9.61 16.64
C THR A 75 0.25 8.18 16.44
N ALA A 76 -0.30 7.45 15.46
CA ALA A 76 0.17 6.11 15.14
C ALA A 76 1.55 6.15 14.48
N ALA A 77 1.79 7.12 13.59
CA ALA A 77 3.07 7.31 12.91
C ALA A 77 4.21 7.59 13.90
N VAL A 78 4.02 8.50 14.85
CA VAL A 78 5.02 8.83 15.89
C VAL A 78 5.36 7.61 16.73
N LYS A 79 4.35 6.89 17.23
CA LYS A 79 4.56 5.67 18.04
C LYS A 79 5.28 4.59 17.25
N LEU A 80 4.92 4.41 15.98
CA LEU A 80 5.58 3.44 15.11
C LEU A 80 7.05 3.80 14.90
N TRP A 81 7.34 5.08 14.63
CA TRP A 81 8.70 5.54 14.43
C TRP A 81 9.59 5.33 15.66
N GLU A 82 9.12 5.76 16.84
CA GLU A 82 9.83 5.56 18.11
C GLU A 82 10.14 4.08 18.37
N PHE A 83 9.19 3.21 18.07
CA PHE A 83 9.36 1.76 18.22
C PHE A 83 10.35 1.19 17.18
N SER A 84 10.29 1.65 15.93
CA SER A 84 11.23 1.28 14.88
C SER A 84 12.66 1.66 15.23
N GLU A 85 12.90 2.87 15.75
CA GLU A 85 14.22 3.28 16.24
C GLU A 85 14.71 2.39 17.38
N LYS A 86 13.82 2.07 18.34
CA LYS A 86 14.17 1.18 19.46
C LYS A 86 14.56 -0.22 18.97
N LEU A 87 13.82 -0.78 18.02
CA LEU A 87 14.07 -2.12 17.48
C LEU A 87 15.32 -2.20 16.62
N THR A 88 15.60 -1.15 15.85
CA THR A 88 16.78 -1.09 14.97
C THR A 88 18.03 -0.62 15.69
N HIS A 89 17.89 -0.10 16.92
CA HIS A 89 18.95 0.57 17.67
C HIS A 89 19.58 1.76 16.92
N LEU A 90 18.82 2.36 15.99
CA LEU A 90 19.22 3.53 15.22
C LEU A 90 18.37 4.73 15.61
N LYS A 91 18.93 5.93 15.44
CA LYS A 91 18.22 7.21 15.62
C LYS A 91 18.23 7.97 14.32
N PHE A 92 17.08 8.54 13.97
CA PHE A 92 16.96 9.40 12.81
C PHE A 92 17.07 10.85 13.24
N GLU A 93 18.22 11.44 12.96
CA GLU A 93 18.49 12.85 13.20
C GLU A 93 18.34 13.61 11.88
N VAL A 94 17.34 14.49 11.80
CA VAL A 94 17.21 15.41 10.67
C VAL A 94 18.06 16.64 10.96
N VAL A 95 19.21 16.74 10.29
CA VAL A 95 19.95 18.00 10.24
C VAL A 95 19.17 18.94 9.32
N LYS A 96 18.71 20.06 9.86
CA LYS A 96 18.06 21.13 9.08
C LYS A 96 19.05 21.93 8.27
#